data_AF-A0A528HTY9-F1
#
_entry.id   AF-A0A528HTY9-F1
#
_cell.length_a   1.000
_cell.length_b   1.000
_cell.length_c   1.000
_cell.angle_alpha   90.00
_cell.angle_beta   90.00
_cell.angle_gamma   90.00
#
_symmetry.space_group_name_H-M   'P 1'
#
loop_
_entity.id
_entity.type
_entity.pdbx_description
1 polymer ?
#
loop_
_entity_poly.entity_id
_entity_poly.type
_entity_poly.pdbx_seq_one_letter_code
_entity_poly.pdbx_strand_id
1 'polypeptide(L)'
;RPGDVVVLNDPYDGGTHINDVTLTMPVFHEDMLIGFAVSRGHWMDLGGGGPGGQGFGTHVAGEGLRLPPLKLYRNYEVDPDLLEILLRNTRTPHYIRGDLQAHMGALLAAEDELQATARKYGRATLLQGMDDMIRYTERIVRAEIENIPDGVYEGADYADSDGITDAKVWARVKLTVSGSNLHVDFAGSDPQVAGAINSPFANTTAAVYTA
;
A
#
# COMPACT_ATOMS: atom_id res chain seq x y z
N ARG A 1 -14.62 -13.47 6.45
CA ARG A 1 -14.77 -14.92 6.76
C ARG A 1 -13.61 -15.64 6.09
N PRO A 2 -13.31 -16.91 6.42
CA PRO A 2 -12.34 -17.68 5.64
C PRO A 2 -12.66 -17.58 4.13
N GLY A 3 -11.63 -17.37 3.31
CA GLY A 3 -11.77 -17.21 1.86
C GLY A 3 -12.42 -15.91 1.36
N ASP A 4 -12.84 -14.99 2.23
CA ASP A 4 -13.21 -13.64 1.79
C ASP A 4 -11.93 -12.83 1.50
N VAL A 5 -11.84 -12.13 0.37
CA VAL A 5 -10.71 -11.26 0.06
C VAL A 5 -11.19 -9.86 -0.28
N VAL A 6 -10.60 -8.86 0.37
CA VAL A 6 -10.85 -7.44 0.12
C VAL A 6 -9.82 -6.92 -0.88
N VAL A 7 -10.28 -6.21 -1.91
CA VAL A 7 -9.45 -5.45 -2.84
C VAL A 7 -9.52 -3.96 -2.53
N LEU A 8 -8.42 -3.24 -2.74
CA LEU A 8 -8.29 -1.79 -2.58
C LEU A 8 -7.18 -1.28 -3.52
N ASN A 9 -7.42 -0.14 -4.16
CA ASN A 9 -6.34 0.70 -4.71
C ASN A 9 -6.54 2.21 -4.44
N ASP A 10 -7.66 2.60 -3.81
CA ASP A 10 -7.97 4.00 -3.56
C ASP A 10 -6.86 4.67 -2.73
N PRO A 11 -6.13 5.65 -3.30
CA PRO A 11 -4.99 6.25 -2.60
C PRO A 11 -5.38 7.03 -1.34
N TYR A 12 -6.66 7.42 -1.23
CA TYR A 12 -7.18 8.13 -0.08
C TYR A 12 -7.65 7.18 1.04
N ASP A 13 -7.78 5.88 0.77
CA ASP A 13 -8.15 4.84 1.74
C ASP A 13 -7.00 3.84 2.02
N GLY A 14 -5.74 4.23 1.78
CA GLY A 14 -4.55 3.43 2.09
C GLY A 14 -3.81 2.83 0.89
N GLY A 15 -4.27 3.09 -0.34
CA GLY A 15 -3.51 2.88 -1.56
C GLY A 15 -2.34 3.86 -1.71
N THR A 16 -1.44 3.59 -2.65
CA THR A 16 -0.33 4.48 -3.04
C THR A 16 -0.69 5.30 -4.28
N HIS A 17 -1.15 4.62 -5.32
CA HIS A 17 -1.75 5.17 -6.54
C HIS A 17 -2.65 4.11 -7.18
N ILE A 18 -3.39 4.47 -8.24
CA ILE A 18 -4.40 3.60 -8.87
C ILE A 18 -3.84 2.22 -9.25
N ASN A 19 -2.62 2.15 -9.78
CA ASN A 19 -2.06 0.90 -10.29
C ASN A 19 -1.64 -0.08 -9.18
N ASP A 20 -1.45 0.36 -7.94
CA ASP A 20 -1.05 -0.53 -6.85
C ASP A 20 -2.28 -1.13 -6.19
N VAL A 21 -2.63 -2.34 -6.61
CA VAL A 21 -3.80 -3.05 -6.12
C VAL A 21 -3.40 -3.97 -4.97
N THR A 22 -4.09 -3.83 -3.84
CA THR A 22 -3.87 -4.62 -2.62
C THR A 22 -5.03 -5.59 -2.43
N LEU A 23 -4.71 -6.87 -2.26
CA LEU A 23 -5.66 -7.89 -1.82
C LEU A 23 -5.32 -8.33 -0.39
N THR A 24 -6.32 -8.37 0.48
CA THR A 24 -6.18 -8.72 1.90
C THR A 24 -7.17 -9.82 2.27
N MET A 25 -6.66 -10.92 2.83
CA MET A 25 -7.44 -12.09 3.25
C MET A 25 -7.25 -12.35 4.74
N PRO A 26 -8.32 -12.39 5.56
CA PRO A 26 -8.23 -12.76 6.96
C PRO A 26 -7.96 -14.27 7.10
N VAL A 27 -7.01 -14.63 7.95
CA VAL A 27 -6.58 -16.02 8.19
C VAL A 27 -7.05 -16.47 9.57
N PHE A 28 -7.65 -17.66 9.64
CA PHE A 28 -8.25 -18.21 10.85
C PHE A 28 -7.59 -19.52 11.29
N HIS A 29 -7.62 -19.79 12.59
CA HIS A 29 -7.27 -21.08 13.18
C HIS A 29 -8.26 -21.37 14.32
N GLU A 30 -8.95 -22.52 14.27
CA GLU A 30 -10.02 -22.89 15.21
C GLU A 30 -11.08 -21.78 15.34
N ASP A 31 -11.57 -21.28 14.19
CA ASP A 31 -12.55 -20.18 14.06
C ASP A 31 -12.12 -18.83 14.64
N MET A 32 -10.89 -18.71 15.12
CA MET A 32 -10.31 -17.48 15.66
C MET A 32 -9.41 -16.82 14.62
N LEU A 33 -9.56 -15.51 14.43
CA LEU A 33 -8.68 -14.73 13.57
C LEU A 33 -7.25 -14.75 14.14
N ILE A 34 -6.28 -15.11 13.30
CA ILE A 34 -4.85 -15.16 13.69
C ILE A 34 -3.99 -14.16 12.92
N GLY A 35 -4.52 -13.51 11.88
CA GLY A 35 -3.81 -12.49 11.13
C GLY A 35 -4.45 -12.23 9.76
N PHE A 36 -3.71 -11.52 8.92
CA PHE A 36 -4.11 -11.23 7.54
C PHE A 36 -2.97 -11.60 6.59
N ALA A 37 -3.30 -12.32 5.52
CA ALA A 37 -2.45 -12.41 4.35
C ALA A 37 -2.69 -11.18 3.48
N VAL A 38 -1.62 -10.53 3.02
CA VAL A 38 -1.70 -9.32 2.20
C VAL A 38 -0.78 -9.49 0.99
N SER A 39 -1.30 -9.15 -0.18
CA SER A 39 -0.53 -9.11 -1.42
C SER A 39 -0.82 -7.81 -2.15
N ARG A 40 0.22 -7.03 -2.45
CA ARG A 40 0.13 -5.81 -3.26
C ARG A 40 0.91 -6.01 -4.55
N GLY A 41 0.32 -5.60 -5.67
CA GLY A 41 0.89 -5.75 -7.00
C GLY A 41 0.63 -4.50 -7.82
N HIS A 42 1.61 -4.12 -8.63
CA HIS A 42 1.48 -3.02 -9.57
C HIS A 42 0.85 -3.53 -10.86
N TRP A 43 -0.45 -3.28 -11.03
CA TRP A 43 -1.19 -3.69 -12.20
C TRP A 43 -0.86 -2.73 -13.35
N MET A 44 -0.65 -3.28 -14.54
CA MET A 44 -0.18 -2.49 -15.67
C MET A 44 -1.15 -1.38 -16.08
N ASP A 45 -2.45 -1.57 -15.86
CA ASP A 45 -3.48 -0.76 -16.48
C ASP A 45 -4.84 -0.94 -15.82
N LEU A 46 -5.43 0.16 -15.38
CA LEU A 46 -6.80 0.24 -14.88
C LEU A 46 -7.60 1.34 -15.61
N GLY A 47 -7.28 1.57 -16.88
CA GLY A 47 -7.94 2.56 -17.72
C GLY A 47 -7.26 3.92 -17.63
N GLY A 48 -8.06 4.96 -17.37
CA GLY A 48 -7.61 6.33 -17.26
C GLY A 48 -7.40 7.04 -18.60
N GLY A 49 -6.83 8.24 -18.53
CA GLY A 49 -6.65 9.15 -19.68
C GLY A 49 -5.52 8.76 -20.63
N GLY A 50 -4.66 7.80 -20.24
CA GLY A 50 -3.51 7.39 -21.05
C GLY A 50 -3.03 5.97 -20.75
N PRO A 51 -2.19 5.40 -21.63
CA PRO A 51 -1.60 4.09 -21.40
C PRO A 51 -0.85 3.99 -20.06
N GLY A 52 -1.05 2.89 -19.33
CA GLY A 52 -0.47 2.69 -17.99
C GLY A 52 -1.18 3.40 -16.83
N GLY A 53 -2.29 4.11 -17.06
CA GLY A 53 -2.93 4.96 -16.03
C GLY A 53 -2.30 6.36 -15.96
N GLN A 54 -1.19 6.57 -16.66
CA GLN A 54 -0.44 7.81 -16.71
C GLN A 54 -1.11 8.79 -17.68
N GLY A 55 -2.06 9.56 -17.18
CA GLY A 55 -2.54 10.78 -17.83
C GLY A 55 -2.03 12.00 -17.07
N PHE A 56 -1.61 13.06 -17.78
CA PHE A 56 -1.45 14.39 -17.18
C PHE A 56 -2.83 15.02 -16.90
N GLY A 57 -3.63 14.32 -16.11
CA GLY A 57 -4.96 14.73 -15.70
C GLY A 57 -4.91 15.66 -14.50
N THR A 58 -6.03 16.33 -14.24
CA THR A 58 -6.20 17.22 -13.09
C THR A 58 -7.09 16.66 -11.99
N HIS A 59 -7.49 15.39 -12.15
CA HIS A 59 -8.42 14.74 -11.24
C HIS A 59 -8.24 13.22 -11.27
N VAL A 60 -8.22 12.60 -10.10
CA VAL A 60 -8.00 11.14 -9.91
C VAL A 60 -8.95 10.25 -10.72
N ALA A 61 -10.18 10.72 -11.00
CA ALA A 61 -11.12 9.99 -11.87
C ALA A 61 -10.60 9.80 -13.30
N GLY A 62 -9.65 10.62 -13.75
CA GLY A 62 -8.95 10.48 -15.03
C GLY A 62 -7.74 9.56 -14.97
N GLU A 63 -7.33 9.06 -13.81
CA GLU A 63 -6.14 8.20 -13.64
C GLU A 63 -6.49 6.71 -13.74
N GLY A 64 -7.77 6.35 -13.62
CA GLY A 64 -8.26 5.00 -13.82
C GLY A 64 -9.34 4.59 -12.82
N LEU A 65 -9.67 3.30 -12.84
CA LEU A 65 -10.67 2.72 -11.97
C LEU A 65 -10.18 2.72 -10.52
N ARG A 66 -10.82 3.56 -9.71
CA ARG A 66 -10.58 3.63 -8.27
C ARG A 66 -11.51 2.67 -7.53
N LEU A 67 -10.92 1.73 -6.81
CA LEU A 67 -11.53 0.66 -6.04
C LEU A 67 -11.43 1.01 -4.55
N PRO A 68 -12.54 1.40 -3.90
CA PRO A 68 -12.58 1.47 -2.44
C PRO A 68 -12.42 0.07 -1.83
N PRO A 69 -12.24 -0.07 -0.50
CA PRO A 69 -12.22 -1.37 0.14
C PRO A 69 -13.51 -2.16 -0.13
N LEU A 70 -13.42 -3.20 -0.96
CA LEU A 70 -14.57 -4.02 -1.36
C LEU A 70 -14.20 -5.50 -1.42
N LYS A 71 -15.17 -6.38 -1.14
CA LYS A 71 -14.93 -7.83 -1.20
C LYS A 71 -14.94 -8.30 -2.64
N LEU A 72 -13.78 -8.67 -3.15
CA LEU A 72 -13.60 -9.24 -4.49
C LEU A 72 -13.76 -10.76 -4.50
N TYR A 73 -13.42 -11.43 -3.39
CA TYR A 73 -13.65 -12.86 -3.24
C TYR A 73 -14.55 -13.14 -2.05
N ARG A 74 -15.37 -14.17 -2.17
CA ARG A 74 -16.22 -14.73 -1.11
C ARG A 74 -16.05 -16.23 -1.13
N ASN A 75 -15.66 -16.81 0.00
CA ASN A 75 -15.46 -18.26 0.10
C ASN A 75 -14.53 -18.80 -1.02
N TYR A 76 -13.39 -18.13 -1.25
CA TYR A 76 -12.40 -18.47 -2.28
C TYR A 76 -12.86 -18.33 -3.74
N GLU A 77 -14.09 -17.88 -3.96
CA GLU A 77 -14.64 -17.62 -5.30
C GLU A 77 -14.64 -16.13 -5.60
N VAL A 78 -14.14 -15.76 -6.79
CA VAL A 78 -14.15 -14.38 -7.26
C VAL A 78 -15.57 -13.94 -7.57
N ASP A 79 -15.92 -12.71 -7.22
CA ASP A 79 -17.17 -12.08 -7.62
C ASP A 79 -17.14 -11.83 -9.15
N PRO A 80 -18.01 -12.49 -9.92
CA PRO A 80 -17.97 -12.41 -11.38
C PRO A 80 -18.35 -11.01 -11.90
N ASP A 81 -19.20 -10.27 -11.18
CA ASP A 81 -19.64 -8.94 -11.60
C ASP A 81 -18.51 -7.93 -11.42
N LEU A 82 -17.83 -7.97 -10.28
CA LEU A 82 -16.64 -7.14 -10.05
C LEU A 82 -15.50 -7.50 -11.01
N LEU A 83 -15.30 -8.79 -11.28
CA LEU A 83 -14.30 -9.24 -12.24
C LEU A 83 -14.60 -8.69 -13.64
N GLU A 84 -15.84 -8.76 -14.12
CA GLU A 84 -16.20 -8.17 -15.41
C GLU A 84 -15.97 -6.66 -15.42
N ILE A 85 -16.32 -5.94 -14.35
CA ILE A 85 -16.03 -4.49 -14.25
C ILE A 85 -14.53 -4.21 -14.40
N LEU A 86 -13.67 -4.95 -13.70
CA LEU A 86 -12.21 -4.79 -13.78
C LEU A 86 -11.70 -4.99 -15.21
N LEU A 87 -12.13 -6.06 -15.87
CA LEU A 87 -11.66 -6.41 -17.22
C LEU A 87 -12.14 -5.46 -18.30
N ARG A 88 -13.29 -4.81 -18.10
CA ARG A 88 -13.82 -3.80 -19.03
C ARG A 88 -13.21 -2.42 -18.85
N ASN A 89 -12.52 -2.18 -17.73
CA ASN A 89 -11.87 -0.92 -17.41
C ASN A 89 -10.35 -0.94 -17.65
N THR A 90 -9.83 -1.90 -18.40
CA THR A 90 -8.39 -1.99 -18.70
C THR A 90 -8.16 -2.23 -20.20
N ARG A 91 -7.00 -1.80 -20.71
CA ARG A 91 -6.54 -2.15 -22.06
C ARG A 91 -5.83 -3.50 -22.09
N THR A 92 -5.50 -4.09 -20.92
CA THR A 92 -4.77 -5.36 -20.79
C THR A 92 -5.50 -6.41 -19.92
N PRO A 93 -6.74 -6.80 -20.26
CA PRO A 93 -7.57 -7.69 -19.42
C PRO A 93 -6.96 -9.06 -19.14
N HIS A 94 -6.09 -9.57 -20.01
CA HIS A 94 -5.41 -10.84 -19.82
C HIS A 94 -4.36 -10.78 -18.70
N TYR A 95 -3.71 -9.64 -18.48
CA TYR A 95 -2.78 -9.46 -17.35
C TYR A 95 -3.53 -9.41 -16.02
N ILE A 96 -4.66 -8.69 -15.96
CA ILE A 96 -5.50 -8.64 -14.74
C ILE A 96 -5.89 -10.04 -14.25
N ARG A 97 -6.20 -10.97 -15.16
CA ARG A 97 -6.47 -12.36 -14.78
C ARG A 97 -5.26 -13.05 -14.15
N GLY A 98 -4.07 -12.84 -14.74
CA GLY A 98 -2.82 -13.36 -14.22
C GLY A 98 -2.46 -12.74 -12.86
N ASP A 99 -2.63 -11.42 -12.72
CA ASP A 99 -2.39 -10.71 -11.47
C ASP A 99 -3.30 -11.24 -10.35
N LEU A 100 -4.59 -11.44 -10.62
CA LEU A 100 -5.52 -12.04 -9.66
C LEU A 100 -5.13 -13.47 -9.26
N GLN A 101 -4.70 -14.29 -10.22
CA GLN A 101 -4.19 -15.64 -9.94
C GLN A 101 -2.93 -15.58 -9.06
N ALA A 102 -2.00 -14.67 -9.35
CA ALA A 102 -0.78 -14.48 -8.58
C ALA A 102 -1.09 -14.02 -7.14
N HIS A 103 -2.00 -13.05 -6.97
CA HIS A 103 -2.45 -12.62 -5.67
C HIS A 103 -3.07 -13.76 -4.87
N MET A 104 -4.02 -14.50 -5.45
CA MET A 104 -4.64 -15.64 -4.76
C MET A 104 -3.61 -16.70 -4.39
N GLY A 105 -2.65 -17.01 -5.26
CA GLY A 105 -1.55 -17.93 -4.93
C GLY A 105 -0.73 -17.47 -3.73
N ALA A 106 -0.38 -16.18 -3.67
CA ALA A 106 0.36 -15.61 -2.54
C ALA A 106 -0.45 -15.62 -1.24
N LEU A 107 -1.74 -15.28 -1.30
CA LEU A 107 -2.63 -15.27 -0.15
C LEU A 107 -2.85 -16.66 0.44
N LEU A 108 -3.06 -17.67 -0.42
CA LEU A 108 -3.22 -19.06 0.00
C LEU A 108 -1.92 -19.61 0.61
N ALA A 109 -0.76 -19.31 0.03
CA ALA A 109 0.52 -19.72 0.61
C ALA A 109 0.74 -19.12 2.01
N ALA A 110 0.38 -17.84 2.21
CA ALA A 110 0.47 -17.20 3.51
C ALA A 110 -0.54 -17.78 4.52
N GLU A 111 -1.77 -18.08 4.09
CA GLU A 111 -2.77 -18.76 4.92
C GLU A 111 -2.26 -20.13 5.38
N ASP A 112 -1.76 -20.95 4.46
CA ASP A 112 -1.24 -22.28 4.75
C ASP A 112 -0.10 -22.25 5.79
N GLU A 113 0.85 -21.33 5.62
CA GLU A 113 2.01 -21.19 6.52
C GLU A 113 1.60 -20.71 7.92
N LEU A 114 0.69 -19.73 7.99
CA LEU A 114 0.16 -19.23 9.27
C LEU A 114 -0.61 -20.32 10.02
N GLN A 115 -1.46 -21.07 9.33
CA GLN A 115 -2.17 -22.17 9.94
C GLN A 115 -1.24 -23.32 10.33
N ALA A 116 -0.21 -23.63 9.53
CA ALA A 116 0.79 -24.65 9.86
C ALA A 116 1.58 -24.27 11.12
N THR A 117 1.97 -23.01 11.22
CA THR A 117 2.67 -22.46 12.40
C THR A 117 1.76 -22.50 13.64
N ALA A 118 0.48 -22.11 13.49
CA ALA A 118 -0.50 -22.18 14.58
C ALA A 118 -0.72 -23.63 15.05
N ARG A 119 -0.84 -24.60 14.13
CA ARG A 119 -0.96 -26.04 14.47
C ARG A 119 0.26 -26.56 15.24
N LYS A 120 1.46 -26.11 14.86
CA LYS A 120 2.72 -26.60 15.43
C LYS A 120 3.02 -26.02 16.81
N TYR A 121 2.80 -24.71 17.00
CA TYR A 121 3.24 -23.98 18.19
C TYR A 121 2.10 -23.47 19.07
N GLY A 122 0.85 -23.58 18.61
CA GLY A 122 -0.33 -23.02 19.24
C GLY A 122 -0.53 -21.54 18.90
N ARG A 123 -1.79 -21.11 18.90
CA ARG A 123 -2.21 -19.73 18.59
C ARG A 123 -1.50 -18.68 19.44
N ALA A 124 -1.43 -18.89 20.75
CA ALA A 124 -0.84 -17.91 21.67
C ALA A 124 0.63 -17.63 21.36
N THR A 125 1.41 -18.69 21.12
CA THR A 125 2.83 -18.58 20.76
C THR A 125 3.02 -17.88 19.41
N LEU A 126 2.19 -18.18 18.42
CA LEU A 126 2.23 -17.52 17.11
C LEU A 126 2.00 -16.00 17.24
N LEU A 127 0.92 -15.60 17.92
CA LEU A 127 0.57 -14.19 18.08
C LEU A 127 1.63 -13.42 18.87
N GLN A 128 2.17 -14.04 19.93
CA GLN A 128 3.28 -13.48 20.69
C GLN A 128 4.52 -13.31 19.81
N GLY A 129 4.84 -14.30 18.99
CA GLY A 129 5.97 -14.23 18.06
C GLY A 129 5.83 -13.12 17.02
N MET A 130 4.64 -12.92 16.45
CA MET A 130 4.37 -11.81 15.52
C MET A 130 4.61 -10.44 16.19
N ASP A 131 4.09 -10.26 17.40
CA ASP A 131 4.22 -9.04 18.20
C ASP A 131 5.69 -8.81 18.62
N ASP A 132 6.42 -9.88 18.96
CA ASP A 132 7.85 -9.83 19.24
C ASP A 132 8.67 -9.41 18.02
N MET A 133 8.31 -9.84 16.80
CA MET A 133 8.99 -9.38 15.59
C MET A 133 8.81 -7.89 15.35
N ILE A 134 7.60 -7.35 15.59
CA ILE A 134 7.33 -5.92 15.46
C ILE A 134 8.16 -5.13 16.49
N ARG A 135 8.14 -5.53 17.77
CA ARG A 135 8.96 -4.90 18.82
C ARG A 135 10.45 -5.00 18.55
N TYR A 136 10.89 -6.13 18.02
CA TYR A 136 12.29 -6.35 17.68
C TYR A 136 12.76 -5.38 16.58
N THR A 137 11.98 -5.25 15.51
CA THR A 137 12.24 -4.28 14.44
C THR A 137 12.22 -2.84 14.97
N GLU A 138 11.25 -2.47 15.82
CA GLU A 138 11.21 -1.13 16.43
C GLU A 138 12.52 -0.84 17.19
N ARG A 139 12.98 -1.79 18.01
CA ARG A 139 14.23 -1.61 18.78
C ARG A 139 15.45 -1.44 17.88
N ILE A 140 15.53 -2.18 16.76
CA ILE A 140 16.62 -2.02 15.80
C ILE A 140 16.59 -0.61 15.20
N VAL A 141 15.43 -0.18 14.70
CA VAL A 141 15.29 1.15 14.08
C VAL A 141 15.62 2.26 15.08
N ARG A 142 15.15 2.14 16.33
CA ARG A 142 15.47 3.08 17.40
C ARG A 142 16.96 3.16 17.72
N ALA A 143 17.65 2.04 17.77
CA ALA A 143 19.09 2.00 18.00
C ALA A 143 19.87 2.67 16.86
N GLU A 144 19.41 2.54 15.61
CA GLU A 144 20.02 3.26 14.48
C GLU A 144 19.76 4.77 14.55
N ILE A 145 18.57 5.20 14.99
CA ILE A 145 18.28 6.63 15.19
C ILE A 145 19.19 7.24 16.26
N GLU A 146 19.51 6.51 17.34
CA GLU A 146 20.43 6.98 18.40
C GLU A 146 21.85 7.29 17.89
N ASN A 147 22.26 6.74 16.74
CA ASN A 147 23.54 7.05 16.11
C ASN A 147 23.53 8.42 15.41
N ILE A 148 22.36 9.01 15.19
CA ILE A 148 22.19 10.34 14.59
C ILE A 148 22.24 11.37 15.72
N PRO A 149 23.10 12.41 15.65
CA PRO A 149 23.13 13.44 16.67
C PRO A 149 21.77 14.14 16.83
N ASP A 150 21.37 14.41 18.07
CA ASP A 150 20.18 15.21 18.37
C ASP A 150 20.27 16.57 17.66
N GLY A 151 19.19 16.96 17.00
CA GLY A 151 19.18 18.18 16.21
C GLY A 151 18.04 18.26 15.22
N VAL A 152 18.07 19.34 14.44
CA VAL A 152 17.14 19.60 13.34
C VAL A 152 17.92 19.52 12.04
N TYR A 153 17.41 18.72 11.11
CA TYR A 153 17.96 18.55 9.77
C TYR A 153 16.89 18.93 8.75
N GLU A 154 17.26 19.67 7.73
CA GLU A 154 16.34 20.15 6.70
C GLU A 154 16.81 19.69 5.33
N GLY A 155 15.86 19.25 4.51
CA GLY A 155 16.06 18.86 3.12
C GLY A 155 14.94 19.42 2.25
N ALA A 156 15.28 19.77 1.02
CA ALA A 156 14.29 20.20 0.04
C ALA A 156 14.71 19.74 -1.36
N ASP A 157 13.73 19.30 -2.13
CA ASP A 157 13.88 19.00 -3.54
C ASP A 157 12.59 19.38 -4.28
N TYR A 158 12.61 19.41 -5.61
CA TYR A 158 11.45 19.82 -6.39
C TYR A 158 11.29 19.03 -7.69
N ALA A 159 10.03 18.90 -8.13
CA ALA A 159 9.71 18.54 -9.50
C ALA A 159 9.71 19.81 -10.37
N ASP A 160 10.21 19.72 -11.60
CA ASP A 160 10.30 20.87 -12.52
C ASP A 160 8.93 21.44 -12.95
N SER A 161 7.87 20.63 -12.89
CA SER A 161 6.49 20.97 -13.23
C SER A 161 5.51 20.02 -12.56
N ASP A 162 4.22 20.38 -12.49
CA ASP A 162 3.13 19.44 -12.17
C ASP A 162 2.56 18.72 -13.41
N GLY A 163 3.12 18.99 -14.59
CA GLY A 163 2.61 18.49 -15.88
C GLY A 163 1.46 19.33 -16.47
N ILE A 164 0.99 20.36 -15.76
CA ILE A 164 -0.02 21.32 -16.24
C ILE A 164 0.60 22.72 -16.41
N THR A 165 1.51 23.09 -15.52
CA THR A 165 2.24 24.36 -15.50
C THR A 165 3.74 24.12 -15.36
N ASP A 166 4.57 25.02 -15.89
CA ASP A 166 6.04 24.97 -15.75
C ASP A 166 6.53 25.43 -14.36
N ALA A 167 5.62 25.57 -13.38
CA ALA A 167 5.98 25.96 -12.03
C ALA A 167 6.59 24.77 -11.28
N LYS A 168 7.73 24.99 -10.62
CA LYS A 168 8.34 24.00 -9.74
C LYS A 168 7.41 23.65 -8.59
N VAL A 169 7.40 22.37 -8.22
CA VAL A 169 6.64 21.86 -7.07
C VAL A 169 7.61 21.34 -6.03
N TRP A 170 7.70 22.01 -4.90
CA TRP A 170 8.70 21.71 -3.86
C TRP A 170 8.18 20.76 -2.79
N ALA A 171 8.97 19.73 -2.49
CA ALA A 171 8.87 18.93 -1.29
C ALA A 171 9.95 19.38 -0.30
N ARG A 172 9.55 19.75 0.92
CA ARG A 172 10.45 20.21 1.99
C ARG A 172 10.21 19.36 3.23
N VAL A 173 11.29 18.81 3.77
CA VAL A 173 11.25 17.96 4.96
C VAL A 173 12.12 18.56 6.05
N LYS A 174 11.58 18.61 7.26
CA LYS A 174 12.30 18.91 8.49
C LYS A 174 12.28 17.68 9.37
N LEU A 175 13.45 17.16 9.67
CA LEU A 175 13.67 16.05 10.57
C LEU A 175 14.11 16.59 11.93
N THR A 176 13.44 16.18 13.00
CA THR A 176 13.86 16.48 14.37
C THR A 176 14.25 15.17 15.05
N VAL A 177 15.52 15.04 15.39
CA VAL A 177 16.09 13.87 16.09
C VAL A 177 16.18 14.20 17.57
N SER A 178 15.65 13.31 18.41
CA SER A 178 15.76 13.39 19.86
C SER A 178 15.86 12.00 20.49
N GLY A 179 17.06 11.63 20.91
CA GLY A 179 17.41 10.30 21.36
C GLY A 179 17.11 9.27 20.28
N SER A 180 16.21 8.33 20.58
CA SER A 180 15.76 7.29 19.64
C SER A 180 14.46 7.64 18.88
N ASN A 181 14.07 8.92 18.85
CA ASN A 181 12.89 9.38 18.14
C ASN A 181 13.26 10.28 16.97
N LEU A 182 12.59 10.06 15.84
CA LEU A 182 12.67 10.87 14.64
C LEU A 182 11.28 11.41 14.33
N HIS A 183 11.12 12.74 14.35
CA HIS A 183 9.92 13.41 13.89
C HIS A 183 10.14 13.95 12.47
N VAL A 184 9.27 13.57 11.53
CA VAL A 184 9.35 13.98 10.13
C VAL A 184 8.19 14.94 9.82
N ASP A 185 8.52 16.16 9.42
CA ASP A 185 7.58 17.24 9.16
C ASP A 185 7.70 17.73 7.71
N PHE A 186 6.59 17.66 6.96
CA PHE A 186 6.47 18.14 5.57
C PHE A 186 5.68 19.44 5.43
N ALA A 187 5.31 20.11 6.52
CA ALA A 187 4.44 21.30 6.49
C ALA A 187 5.01 22.48 5.70
N GLY A 188 6.32 22.47 5.43
CA GLY A 188 6.97 23.46 4.55
C GLY A 188 6.84 23.18 3.05
N SER A 189 6.27 22.04 2.64
CA SER A 189 6.09 21.68 1.22
C SER A 189 5.03 22.56 0.55
N ASP A 190 5.06 22.61 -0.78
CA ASP A 190 4.03 23.31 -1.55
C ASP A 190 2.66 22.61 -1.38
N PRO A 191 1.54 23.35 -1.52
CA PRO A 191 0.21 22.75 -1.42
C PRO A 191 -0.06 21.77 -2.57
N GLN A 192 -1.15 21.01 -2.44
CA GLN A 192 -1.65 20.15 -3.52
C GLN A 192 -1.74 20.93 -4.83
N VAL A 193 -1.20 20.34 -5.90
CA VAL A 193 -1.18 20.93 -7.24
C VAL A 193 -2.28 20.35 -8.12
N ALA A 194 -2.53 20.98 -9.26
CA ALA A 194 -3.56 20.53 -10.18
C ALA A 194 -3.16 19.21 -10.87
N GLY A 195 -1.89 19.07 -11.26
CA GLY A 195 -1.41 17.88 -11.96
C GLY A 195 -1.25 16.62 -11.09
N ALA A 196 -0.89 15.50 -11.73
CA ALA A 196 -0.96 14.15 -11.17
C ALA A 196 0.20 13.76 -10.21
N ILE A 197 1.01 14.72 -9.75
CA ILE A 197 2.18 14.45 -8.89
C ILE A 197 1.90 14.67 -7.39
N ASN A 198 0.65 14.51 -6.98
CA ASN A 198 0.25 14.63 -5.58
C ASN A 198 0.49 13.32 -4.83
N SER A 199 1.03 13.39 -3.61
CA SER A 199 1.30 12.22 -2.77
C SER A 199 0.33 12.13 -1.58
N PRO A 200 -0.59 11.15 -1.56
CA PRO A 200 -1.46 10.89 -0.41
C PRO A 200 -0.68 10.49 0.84
N PHE A 201 -1.32 10.62 2.00
CA PHE A 201 -0.69 10.37 3.30
C PHE A 201 -0.03 8.98 3.40
N ALA A 202 -0.70 7.92 2.92
CA ALA A 202 -0.17 6.56 2.94
C ALA A 202 1.13 6.43 2.12
N ASN A 203 1.18 7.04 0.93
CA ASN A 203 2.37 7.04 0.09
C ASN A 203 3.52 7.84 0.71
N THR A 204 3.23 9.04 1.22
CA THR A 204 4.23 9.90 1.88
C THR A 204 4.82 9.21 3.12
N THR A 205 3.98 8.54 3.91
CA THR A 205 4.43 7.80 5.10
C THR A 205 5.29 6.59 4.71
N ALA A 206 4.90 5.85 3.67
CA ALA A 206 5.69 4.72 3.16
C ALA A 206 7.07 5.17 2.69
N ALA A 207 7.16 6.29 1.95
CA ALA A 207 8.43 6.84 1.49
C ALA A 207 9.38 7.17 2.66
N VAL A 208 8.86 7.72 3.77
CA VAL A 208 9.63 7.99 4.99
C VAL A 208 10.16 6.70 5.62
N TYR A 209 9.36 5.63 5.67
CA TYR A 209 9.80 4.36 6.25
C TYR A 209 10.83 3.60 5.40
N THR A 210 10.89 3.87 4.10
CA THR A 210 11.81 3.19 3.16
C THR A 210 13.13 3.92 2.92
N ALA A 211 13.20 5.21 3.22
CA ALA A 211 14.39 6.05 3.02
C ALA A 211 15.49 5.76 4.04
#